data_AF-A0A7G9YUK9-F1
#
_entry.id   AF-A0A7G9YUK9-F1
#
_cell.length_a   1.000
_cell.length_b   1.000
_cell.length_c   1.000
_cell.angle_alpha   90.00
_cell.angle_beta   90.00
_cell.angle_gamma   90.00
#
_symmetry.space_group_name_H-M   'P 1'
#
loop_
_entity.id
_entity.type
_entity.pdbx_description
1 polymer ?
#
loop_
_entity_poly.entity_id
_entity_poly.type
_entity_poly.pdbx_seq_one_letter_code
_entity_poly.pdbx_strand_id
1 'polypeptide(L)'
;MIIIGLYNKYGRFFTKSRKQFFRLSGDRMKNIDPLIRTSKMGETRKRIWFEDQYKNPHESTHTIDEVLRWFDDNGIEFITGIPKIDGSEFHSEEKLFKPQARGSWLNHLLVQLGYVFRGSSQGGLFVMIGKRRK
;
A
#
# COMPACT_ATOMS: atom_id res chain seq x y z
N MET A 1 -13.04 -4.89 17.42
CA MET A 1 -12.32 -3.88 16.62
C MET A 1 -11.33 -4.64 15.76
N ILE A 2 -11.18 -4.25 14.50
CA ILE A 2 -10.28 -4.90 13.54
C ILE A 2 -9.35 -3.84 12.96
N ILE A 3 -8.09 -4.20 12.77
CA ILE A 3 -7.07 -3.39 12.12
C ILE A 3 -6.49 -4.26 11.01
N ILE A 4 -6.53 -3.81 9.77
CA ILE A 4 -6.05 -4.56 8.62
C ILE A 4 -5.02 -3.72 7.88
N GLY A 5 -3.80 -4.23 7.73
CA GLY A 5 -2.76 -3.64 6.89
C GLY A 5 -2.65 -4.40 5.57
N LEU A 6 -2.77 -3.70 4.44
CA LEU A 6 -2.72 -4.29 3.09
C LEU A 6 -1.84 -3.45 2.16
N TYR A 7 -1.41 -4.05 1.06
CA TYR A 7 -0.72 -3.31 0.00
C TYR A 7 -1.71 -2.74 -1.00
N ASN A 8 -1.57 -1.44 -1.26
CA ASN A 8 -2.41 -0.69 -2.16
C ASN A 8 -2.13 -1.08 -3.62
N LYS A 9 -3.18 -1.38 -4.38
CA LYS A 9 -3.09 -1.73 -5.81
C LYS A 9 -2.38 -0.67 -6.65
N TYR A 10 -2.70 0.61 -6.44
CA TYR A 10 -2.09 1.71 -7.18
C TYR A 10 -0.68 1.98 -6.68
N GLY A 11 -0.47 2.05 -5.37
CA GLY A 11 0.86 2.25 -4.77
C GLY A 11 1.90 1.20 -5.22
N ARG A 12 1.47 -0.04 -5.46
CA ARG A 12 2.33 -1.14 -5.95
C ARG A 12 2.52 -1.17 -7.46
N PHE A 13 1.88 -0.27 -8.22
CA PHE A 13 1.89 -0.30 -9.69
C PHE A 13 3.31 -0.29 -10.27
N PHE A 14 4.18 0.63 -9.83
CA PHE A 14 5.55 0.70 -10.33
C PHE A 14 6.36 -0.56 -9.99
N THR A 15 6.16 -1.15 -8.81
CA THR A 15 6.84 -2.40 -8.42
C THR A 15 6.38 -3.57 -9.28
N LYS A 16 5.07 -3.70 -9.55
CA LYS A 16 4.54 -4.73 -10.45
C LYS A 16 4.98 -4.54 -11.90
N SER A 17 5.02 -3.29 -12.40
CA SER A 17 5.54 -2.98 -13.73
C SER A 17 7.02 -3.33 -13.87
N ARG A 18 7.84 -3.03 -12.84
CA ARG A 18 9.26 -3.46 -12.78
C ARG A 18 9.39 -4.98 -12.73
N LYS A 19 8.57 -5.68 -11.93
CA LYS A 19 8.52 -7.14 -11.87
C LYS A 19 8.28 -7.74 -13.26
N GLN A 20 7.30 -7.22 -13.98
CA GLN A 20 7.01 -7.68 -15.33
C GLN A 20 8.17 -7.40 -16.30
N PHE A 21 8.77 -6.21 -16.22
CA PHE A 21 9.92 -5.85 -17.04
C PHE A 21 11.15 -6.74 -16.77
N PHE A 22 11.44 -7.08 -15.51
CA PHE A 22 12.54 -7.97 -15.16
C PHE A 22 12.31 -9.41 -15.61
N ARG A 23 11.06 -9.91 -15.49
CA ARG A 23 10.69 -11.21 -16.07
C ARG A 23 10.94 -11.27 -17.57
N LEU A 24 10.62 -10.20 -18.30
CA LEU A 24 10.83 -10.14 -19.75
C LEU A 24 12.30 -9.93 -20.14
N SER A 25 13.08 -9.21 -19.33
CA SER A 25 14.48 -8.88 -19.62
C SER A 25 15.48 -9.93 -19.13
N GLY A 26 15.02 -11.05 -18.56
CA GLY A 26 15.88 -12.12 -18.04
C GLY A 26 16.80 -11.68 -16.90
N ASP A 27 16.30 -10.83 -15.99
CA ASP A 27 17.04 -10.29 -14.84
C ASP A 27 18.33 -9.49 -15.19
N ARG A 28 18.56 -9.12 -16.47
CA ARG A 28 19.81 -8.46 -16.90
C ARG A 28 19.97 -7.01 -16.41
N MET A 29 18.90 -6.39 -15.89
CA MET A 29 18.88 -4.97 -15.50
C MET A 29 18.54 -4.72 -14.03
N LYS A 30 19.08 -5.53 -13.10
CA LYS A 30 18.87 -5.37 -11.63
C LYS A 30 19.20 -3.96 -11.10
N ASN A 31 20.03 -3.20 -11.82
CA ASN A 31 20.47 -1.84 -11.47
C ASN A 31 19.42 -0.74 -11.72
N ILE A 32 18.26 -1.08 -12.32
CA ILE A 32 17.15 -0.12 -12.51
C ILE A 32 16.41 0.15 -11.20
N ASP A 33 16.48 -0.76 -10.23
CA ASP A 33 15.87 -0.54 -8.92
C ASP A 33 16.66 0.54 -8.16
N PRO A 34 16.07 1.73 -7.88
CA PRO A 34 16.76 2.80 -7.19
C PRO A 34 17.18 2.40 -5.77
N LEU A 35 16.45 1.50 -5.11
CA LEU A 35 16.76 1.03 -3.76
C LEU A 35 18.00 0.13 -3.75
N ILE A 36 18.13 -0.75 -4.75
CA ILE A 36 19.32 -1.61 -4.91
C ILE A 36 20.53 -0.76 -5.32
N ARG A 37 20.31 0.25 -6.16
CA ARG A 37 21.36 1.18 -6.63
C ARG A 37 21.88 2.09 -5.51
N THR A 38 20.99 2.58 -4.65
CA THR A 38 21.30 3.64 -3.67
C THR A 38 21.54 3.09 -2.26
N SER A 39 21.13 1.85 -1.95
CA SER A 39 21.35 1.29 -0.61
C SER A 39 22.82 0.91 -0.38
N LYS A 40 23.35 1.30 0.79
CA LYS A 40 24.64 0.84 1.32
C LYS A 40 24.61 -0.62 1.81
N MET A 41 23.62 -1.41 1.39
CA MET A 41 23.45 -2.79 1.82
C MET A 41 24.47 -3.70 1.12
N GLY A 42 24.97 -4.72 1.84
CA GLY A 42 25.84 -5.74 1.25
C GLY A 42 25.12 -6.53 0.15
N GLU A 43 25.89 -7.09 -0.78
CA GLU A 43 25.38 -7.73 -2.01
C GLU A 43 24.38 -8.87 -1.72
N THR A 44 24.60 -9.63 -0.64
CA THR A 44 23.68 -10.68 -0.20
C THR A 44 22.30 -10.14 0.18
N ARG A 45 22.24 -9.00 0.90
CA ARG A 45 20.96 -8.39 1.29
C ARG A 45 20.23 -7.83 0.07
N LYS A 46 20.97 -7.24 -0.87
CA LYS A 46 20.40 -6.77 -2.15
C LYS A 46 19.77 -7.91 -2.94
N ARG A 47 20.45 -9.05 -3.02
CA ARG A 47 19.92 -10.25 -3.69
C ARG A 47 18.67 -10.78 -2.99
N ILE A 48 18.69 -10.94 -1.66
CA ILE A 48 17.51 -11.40 -0.91
C ILE A 48 16.32 -10.47 -1.14
N TRP A 49 16.56 -9.16 -1.09
CA TRP A 49 15.51 -8.18 -1.33
C TRP A 49 14.95 -8.23 -2.76
N PHE A 50 15.81 -8.41 -3.76
CA PHE A 50 15.39 -8.58 -5.15
C PHE A 50 14.53 -9.83 -5.34
N GLU A 51 14.95 -10.96 -4.77
CA GLU A 51 14.21 -12.22 -4.86
C GLU A 51 12.84 -12.10 -4.17
N ASP A 52 12.79 -11.50 -2.98
CA ASP A 52 11.53 -11.26 -2.26
C ASP A 52 10.58 -10.34 -3.02
N GLN A 53 11.07 -9.22 -3.56
CA GLN A 53 10.21 -8.25 -4.24
C GLN A 53 9.74 -8.69 -5.63
N TYR A 54 10.60 -9.33 -6.42
CA TYR A 54 10.32 -9.58 -7.83
C TYR A 54 10.03 -11.05 -8.15
N LYS A 55 10.38 -12.00 -7.27
CA LYS A 55 10.18 -13.43 -7.51
C LYS A 55 9.20 -14.11 -6.56
N ASN A 56 8.60 -13.36 -5.63
CA ASN A 56 7.53 -13.91 -4.80
C ASN A 56 6.34 -14.39 -5.68
N PRO A 57 5.92 -15.67 -5.57
CA PRO A 57 4.89 -16.25 -6.42
C PRO A 57 3.50 -15.66 -6.17
N HIS A 58 3.23 -15.13 -4.97
CA HIS A 58 1.90 -14.66 -4.61
C HIS A 58 1.95 -13.31 -3.87
N GLU A 59 1.39 -12.28 -4.49
CA GLU A 59 1.28 -10.95 -3.91
C GLU A 59 -0.09 -10.34 -4.25
N SER A 60 -0.97 -10.25 -3.26
CA SER A 60 -2.26 -9.59 -3.40
C SER A 60 -2.15 -8.11 -3.08
N THR A 61 -2.92 -7.31 -3.81
CA THR A 61 -2.97 -5.86 -3.63
C THR A 61 -4.42 -5.41 -3.74
N HIS A 62 -4.84 -4.52 -2.86
CA HIS A 62 -6.24 -4.18 -2.65
C HIS A 62 -6.48 -2.68 -2.78
N THR A 63 -7.74 -2.29 -2.99
CA THR A 63 -8.15 -0.88 -2.94
C THR A 63 -8.83 -0.52 -1.62
N ILE A 64 -8.93 0.78 -1.32
CA ILE A 64 -9.67 1.24 -0.15
C ILE A 64 -11.14 0.80 -0.25
N ASP A 65 -11.75 0.97 -1.43
CA ASP A 65 -13.16 0.60 -1.66
C ASP A 65 -13.42 -0.90 -1.52
N GLU A 66 -12.45 -1.75 -1.88
CA GLU A 66 -12.55 -3.21 -1.68
C GLU A 66 -12.63 -3.57 -0.20
N VAL A 67 -11.79 -2.95 0.63
CA VAL A 67 -11.80 -3.15 2.08
C VAL A 67 -13.03 -2.55 2.74
N LEU A 68 -13.48 -1.36 2.28
CA LEU A 68 -14.73 -0.76 2.74
C LEU A 68 -15.94 -1.66 2.46
N ARG A 69 -15.96 -2.29 1.28
CA ARG A 69 -16.98 -3.28 0.92
C ARG A 69 -16.92 -4.51 1.83
N TRP A 70 -15.75 -5.06 2.11
CA TRP A 70 -15.62 -6.15 3.09
C TRP A 70 -16.11 -5.76 4.47
N PHE A 71 -15.87 -4.51 4.88
CA PHE A 71 -16.39 -3.99 6.14
C PHE A 71 -17.92 -3.97 6.12
N ASP A 72 -18.54 -3.45 5.05
CA ASP A 72 -20.00 -3.44 4.94
C ASP A 72 -20.61 -4.86 4.92
N ASP A 73 -20.03 -5.77 4.13
CA ASP A 73 -20.49 -7.16 4.00
C ASP A 73 -20.40 -7.93 5.33
N ASN A 74 -19.53 -7.51 6.25
CA ASN A 74 -19.31 -8.15 7.56
C ASN A 74 -19.89 -7.35 8.74
N GLY A 75 -20.69 -6.29 8.49
CA GLY A 75 -21.26 -5.47 9.56
C GLY A 75 -20.21 -4.73 10.40
N ILE A 76 -19.11 -4.32 9.76
CA ILE A 76 -18.02 -3.55 10.35
C ILE A 76 -18.17 -2.09 9.88
N GLU A 77 -18.19 -1.17 10.84
CA GLU A 77 -18.15 0.26 10.62
C GLU A 77 -16.69 0.72 10.46
N PHE A 78 -16.43 1.50 9.42
CA PHE A 78 -15.12 2.12 9.21
C PHE A 78 -14.86 3.19 10.28
N ILE A 79 -13.66 3.20 10.84
CA ILE A 79 -13.21 4.19 11.83
C ILE A 79 -12.18 5.13 11.24
N THR A 80 -11.07 4.60 10.71
CA THR A 80 -9.99 5.43 10.15
C THR A 80 -9.15 4.62 9.16
N GLY A 81 -8.35 5.31 8.35
CA GLY A 81 -7.30 4.72 7.53
C GLY A 81 -5.97 5.44 7.70
N ILE A 82 -4.86 4.71 7.55
CA ILE A 82 -3.50 5.24 7.58
C ILE A 82 -2.81 4.88 6.25
N PRO A 83 -2.43 5.85 5.40
CA PRO A 83 -2.70 7.29 5.51
C PRO A 83 -4.22 7.59 5.47
N LYS A 84 -4.63 8.80 5.85
CA LYS A 84 -6.05 9.17 5.83
C LYS A 84 -6.63 8.99 4.43
N ILE A 85 -7.87 8.48 4.40
CA ILE A 85 -8.59 8.18 3.15
C ILE A 85 -9.05 9.44 2.41
N ASP A 86 -9.06 10.59 3.08
CA ASP A 86 -9.34 11.91 2.50
C ASP A 86 -8.10 12.61 1.94
N GLY A 87 -6.91 12.03 2.13
CA GLY A 87 -5.64 12.59 1.65
C GLY A 87 -5.04 13.68 2.53
N SER A 88 -5.70 14.05 3.63
CA SER A 88 -5.15 14.99 4.61
C SER A 88 -4.06 14.34 5.46
N GLU A 89 -3.20 15.16 6.05
CA GLU A 89 -2.15 14.69 6.96
C GLU A 89 -2.73 14.46 8.36
N PHE A 90 -2.13 13.54 9.11
CA PHE A 90 -2.44 13.39 10.53
C PHE A 90 -1.77 14.53 11.30
N HIS A 91 -2.55 15.28 12.07
CA HIS A 91 -2.01 16.25 13.01
C HIS A 91 -1.72 15.58 14.35
N SER A 92 -0.71 16.05 15.08
CA SER A 92 -0.23 15.46 16.34
C SER A 92 -1.31 15.30 17.44
N GLU A 93 -2.43 16.03 17.33
CA GLU A 93 -3.54 16.00 18.28
C GLU A 93 -4.72 15.11 17.85
N GLU A 94 -4.67 14.54 16.66
CA GLU A 94 -5.75 13.71 16.16
C GLU A 94 -5.73 12.30 16.74
N LYS A 95 -6.89 11.87 17.25
CA LYS A 95 -7.06 10.51 17.78
C LYS A 95 -7.30 9.54 16.62
N LEU A 96 -6.42 8.56 16.44
CA LEU A 96 -6.52 7.50 15.43
C LEU A 96 -7.83 6.71 15.50
N PHE A 97 -8.46 6.58 16.67
CA PHE A 97 -9.67 5.77 16.82
C PHE A 97 -10.98 6.58 16.78
N LYS A 98 -10.94 7.84 16.34
CA LYS A 98 -12.16 8.61 16.08
C LYS A 98 -12.71 8.24 14.69
N PRO A 99 -14.04 8.05 14.55
CA PRO A 99 -14.66 7.87 13.25
C PRO A 99 -14.34 9.03 12.31
N GLN A 100 -13.80 8.70 11.15
CA GLN A 100 -13.55 9.61 10.04
C GLN A 100 -14.62 9.42 8.97
N ALA A 101 -14.90 10.49 8.23
CA ALA A 101 -15.82 10.42 7.11
C ALA A 101 -15.31 9.43 6.07
N ARG A 102 -16.20 8.56 5.60
CA ARG A 102 -15.89 7.51 4.61
C ARG A 102 -15.47 8.02 3.24
N GLY A 103 -15.65 9.31 2.96
CA GLY A 103 -15.31 9.89 1.65
C GLY A 103 -16.14 9.33 0.48
N SER A 104 -15.77 9.76 -0.72
CA SER A 104 -16.30 9.25 -1.98
C SER A 104 -15.27 8.36 -2.67
N TRP A 105 -15.73 7.48 -3.56
CA TRP A 105 -14.84 6.62 -4.36
C TRP A 105 -13.83 7.43 -5.19
N LEU A 106 -14.22 8.63 -5.67
CA LEU A 106 -13.32 9.54 -6.39
C LEU A 106 -12.19 10.05 -5.48
N ASN A 107 -12.52 10.41 -4.24
CA ASN A 107 -11.51 10.84 -3.27
C ASN A 107 -10.54 9.69 -2.99
N HIS A 108 -11.04 8.47 -2.79
CA HIS A 108 -10.18 7.30 -2.60
C HIS A 108 -9.24 7.11 -3.78
N LEU A 109 -9.77 7.13 -5.00
CA LEU A 109 -8.96 6.98 -6.21
C LEU A 109 -7.84 8.04 -6.27
N LEU A 110 -8.17 9.32 -6.06
CA LEU A 110 -7.19 10.40 -6.08
C LEU A 110 -6.11 10.25 -5.00
N VAL A 111 -6.50 9.87 -3.79
CA VAL A 111 -5.59 9.64 -2.67
C VAL A 111 -4.66 8.45 -2.95
N GLN A 112 -5.21 7.34 -3.46
CA GLN A 112 -4.44 6.15 -3.81
C GLN A 112 -3.50 6.39 -5.00
N LEU A 113 -3.89 7.22 -5.97
CA LEU A 113 -2.99 7.69 -7.03
C LEU A 113 -1.90 8.60 -6.46
N GLY A 114 -2.22 9.47 -5.49
CA GLY A 114 -1.25 10.28 -4.78
C GLY A 114 -0.16 9.45 -4.08
N TYR A 115 -0.48 8.26 -3.57
CA TYR A 115 0.50 7.34 -2.96
C TYR A 115 1.59 6.90 -3.94
N VAL A 116 1.26 6.83 -5.23
CA VAL A 116 2.19 6.48 -6.31
C VAL A 116 3.26 7.56 -6.49
N PHE A 117 2.85 8.83 -6.44
CA PHE A 117 3.74 9.97 -6.65
C PHE A 117 4.52 10.36 -5.40
N ARG A 118 3.90 10.28 -4.21
CA ARG A 118 4.55 10.62 -2.94
C ARG A 118 5.57 9.58 -2.48
N GLY A 119 5.65 8.43 -3.16
CA GLY A 119 6.57 7.36 -2.80
C GLY A 119 6.28 6.88 -1.38
N SER A 120 5.17 6.16 -1.20
CA SER A 120 4.86 5.51 0.08
C SER A 120 6.13 4.88 0.67
N SER A 121 6.57 5.36 1.84
CA SER A 121 7.87 5.00 2.42
C SER A 121 8.07 3.49 2.65
N GLN A 122 6.98 2.71 2.54
CA GLN A 122 6.94 1.25 2.68
C GLN A 122 6.21 0.54 1.53
N GLY A 123 6.28 1.05 0.29
CA GLY A 123 5.84 0.29 -0.89
C GLY A 123 4.33 0.05 -1.00
N GLY A 124 3.53 1.05 -0.61
CA GLY A 124 2.08 1.07 -0.81
C GLY A 124 1.29 0.49 0.35
N LEU A 125 1.91 0.26 1.51
CA LEU A 125 1.19 -0.19 2.70
C LEU A 125 0.15 0.84 3.14
N PHE A 126 -1.09 0.39 3.34
CA PHE A 126 -2.14 1.17 3.98
C PHE A 126 -2.83 0.32 5.05
N VAL A 127 -3.29 0.99 6.11
CA VAL A 127 -3.99 0.35 7.22
C VAL A 127 -5.42 0.88 7.26
N MET A 128 -6.38 0.01 7.53
CA MET A 128 -7.77 0.38 7.76
C MET A 128 -8.26 -0.20 9.08
N ILE A 129 -8.95 0.64 9.85
CA ILE A 129 -9.47 0.30 11.17
C ILE A 129 -10.99 0.28 11.08
N GLY A 130 -11.58 -0.80 11.60
CA GLY A 130 -13.02 -1.00 11.66
C GLY A 130 -13.50 -1.44 13.04
N LYS A 131 -14.76 -1.17 13.35
CA LYS A 131 -15.44 -1.59 14.58
C LYS A 131 -16.72 -2.32 14.22
N ARG A 132 -17.00 -3.45 14.87
CA ARG A 132 -18.25 -4.20 14.63
C ARG A 132 -19.45 -3.33 15.02
N ARG A 133 -20.46 -3.25 14.15
CA ARG A 133 -21.75 -2.62 14.44
C ARG A 133 -22.40 -3.40 15.59
N LYS A 134 -22.90 -2.69 16.60
CA LYS A 134 -23.64 -3.30 17.71
C LYS A 134 -24.99 -3.79 17.23
#